data_AF-A0A3D8RVU6-F1
#
_entry.id   AF-A0A3D8RVU6-F1
#
_cell.length_a   1.000
_cell.length_b   1.000
_cell.length_c   1.000
_cell.angle_alpha   90.00
_cell.angle_beta   90.00
_cell.angle_gamma   90.00
#
_symmetry.space_group_name_H-M   'P 1'
#
loop_
_entity.id
_entity.type
_entity.pdbx_description
1 polymer ?
#
loop_
_entity_poly.entity_id
_entity_poly.type
_entity_poly.pdbx_seq_one_letter_code
_entity_poly.pdbx_strand_id
1 'polypeptide(L)'
;MLTWPAIQQLILQGLPTNVEDLKSLEQEGSAFIVRMQKGIPNLPMQVGLQSVPFVGMQTQASRAAGEARTTFPTLTREKMLHLATAYFDSFNLLYPFMDRQSFISEILTRVSTEGFHGDPDSVIALLVFALGEMALESAQGDPLDPHQGRSSGTVSRPPGLEYFNAARERIGFVLTECDLESVQIFSMAALYYESCSRHVDFWRLTVSASSACQVLVTCYPIDWKSPRGDLIKRAYWHCVIMETGLHLELDLPLTGIIDLEDRVGIPIFNTPFCEADHRANQASHFEAHYASQVALRRLCANLHENINGSMTDTSTPDSSLAEGGPTAHSLKQLAAQLAQWRSMLPRELQWDEDDPTSFPGPPQSPFNLDPKLPQQSRGGEPMFSEDLDSNQPTNLYLYDVQVALLRTRYYYAKYMVYRPFIYKALHFPEQMTQLDAEGVAECLRSCLRWPLTFSPASRKKRLIPYLFCWSQNFLGILLIIHLTRHNPMLRDIRTQLCGPRFEREIEQSIALMLDWIRDLKRSDPIAMWCWNILQSIYHMDP
;
A
#
# COMPACT_ATOMS: atom_id res chain seq x y z
N MET A 1 -0.34 -19.62 1.04
CA MET A 1 -1.32 -20.21 0.10
C MET A 1 -0.63 -21.04 -0.95
N LEU A 2 0.40 -20.49 -1.57
CA LEU A 2 1.16 -21.13 -2.65
C LEU A 2 1.86 -22.44 -2.21
N THR A 3 2.03 -22.63 -0.90
CA THR A 3 2.52 -23.86 -0.26
C THR A 3 1.44 -24.93 -0.05
N TRP A 4 0.18 -24.66 -0.41
CA TRP A 4 -0.90 -25.64 -0.23
C TRP A 4 -0.79 -26.77 -1.28
N PRO A 5 -0.87 -28.05 -0.89
CA PRO A 5 -0.69 -29.16 -1.82
C PRO A 5 -1.59 -29.11 -3.08
N ALA A 6 -2.84 -28.67 -2.94
CA ALA A 6 -3.80 -28.59 -4.04
C ALA A 6 -3.42 -27.47 -5.03
N ILE A 7 -2.89 -26.36 -4.51
CA ILE A 7 -2.41 -25.24 -5.33
C ILE A 7 -1.12 -25.63 -6.05
N GLN A 8 -0.18 -26.28 -5.36
CA GLN A 8 1.04 -26.77 -5.99
C GLN A 8 0.74 -27.77 -7.11
N GLN A 9 -0.17 -28.71 -6.88
CA GLN A 9 -0.61 -29.65 -7.91
C GLN A 9 -1.19 -28.93 -9.13
N LEU A 10 -2.02 -27.90 -8.94
CA LEU A 10 -2.55 -27.09 -10.04
C LEU A 10 -1.43 -26.41 -10.83
N ILE A 11 -0.48 -25.77 -10.16
CA ILE A 11 0.61 -25.06 -10.83
C ILE A 11 1.53 -26.05 -11.59
N LEU A 12 1.81 -27.21 -11.00
CA LEU A 12 2.60 -28.28 -11.62
C LEU A 12 1.95 -28.85 -12.89
N GLN A 13 0.62 -28.91 -12.93
CA GLN A 13 -0.11 -29.36 -14.12
C GLN A 13 -0.05 -28.32 -15.26
N GLY A 14 0.04 -27.02 -14.93
CA GLY A 14 0.11 -25.94 -15.92
C GLY A 14 1.51 -25.65 -16.48
N LEU A 15 2.57 -25.75 -15.67
CA LEU A 15 3.94 -25.38 -16.04
C LEU A 15 5.01 -26.27 -15.35
N PRO A 16 5.58 -27.27 -16.05
CA PRO A 16 6.64 -28.14 -15.50
C PRO A 16 7.97 -27.43 -15.23
N THR A 17 8.23 -26.26 -15.79
CA THR A 17 9.51 -25.54 -15.68
C THR A 17 9.66 -24.71 -14.41
N ASN A 18 8.57 -24.41 -13.69
CA ASN A 18 8.61 -23.60 -12.46
C ASN A 18 8.71 -24.45 -11.17
N VAL A 19 8.97 -25.76 -11.31
CA VAL A 19 9.09 -26.70 -10.19
C VAL A 19 10.17 -26.27 -9.20
N GLU A 20 11.28 -25.68 -9.67
CA GLU A 20 12.35 -25.18 -8.81
C GLU A 20 11.95 -23.93 -8.02
N ASP A 21 11.15 -23.04 -8.62
CA ASP A 21 10.62 -21.84 -7.94
C ASP A 21 9.60 -22.18 -6.85
N LEU A 22 8.80 -23.24 -7.06
CA LEU A 22 7.79 -23.72 -6.09
C LEU A 22 8.43 -24.46 -4.91
N LYS A 23 9.41 -25.34 -5.16
CA LYS A 23 10.13 -26.08 -4.10
C LYS A 23 10.92 -25.15 -3.18
N SER A 24 11.43 -24.05 -3.72
CA SER A 24 12.13 -23.03 -2.93
C SER A 24 11.17 -22.05 -2.23
N LEU A 25 9.90 -21.98 -2.64
CA LEU A 25 8.87 -21.16 -2.00
C LEU A 25 8.43 -21.71 -0.62
N GLU A 26 8.59 -23.01 -0.40
CA GLU A 26 8.25 -23.67 0.87
C GLU A 26 9.22 -23.31 2.02
N GLN A 27 10.39 -22.76 1.70
CA GLN A 27 11.49 -22.61 2.66
C GLN A 27 11.97 -21.17 2.86
N GLU A 28 11.43 -20.17 2.15
CA GLU A 28 12.10 -18.88 2.01
C GLU A 28 11.14 -17.68 2.11
N GLY A 29 11.00 -17.10 3.30
CA GLY A 29 10.33 -15.79 3.52
C GLY A 29 11.09 -14.63 2.86
N SER A 30 12.06 -14.04 3.56
CA SER A 30 12.89 -12.95 3.01
C SER A 30 13.73 -13.33 1.78
N ALA A 31 14.08 -14.61 1.63
CA ALA A 31 14.83 -15.08 0.47
C ALA A 31 13.98 -15.09 -0.83
N PHE A 32 12.66 -15.29 -0.74
CA PHE A 32 11.78 -15.20 -1.91
C PHE A 32 11.80 -13.80 -2.53
N ILE A 33 11.58 -12.74 -1.74
CA ILE A 33 11.56 -11.37 -2.29
C ILE A 33 12.93 -10.97 -2.84
N VAL A 34 14.02 -11.36 -2.17
CA VAL A 34 15.39 -11.13 -2.65
C VAL A 34 15.64 -11.87 -3.97
N ARG A 35 15.15 -13.09 -4.12
CA ARG A 35 15.27 -13.87 -5.35
C ARG A 35 14.45 -13.26 -6.49
N MET A 36 13.20 -12.87 -6.23
CA MET A 36 12.34 -12.25 -7.24
C MET A 36 12.91 -10.92 -7.74
N GLN A 37 13.63 -10.18 -6.89
CA GLN A 37 14.30 -8.94 -7.29
C GLN A 37 15.72 -9.15 -7.83
N LYS A 38 16.22 -10.39 -7.84
CA LYS A 38 17.55 -10.70 -8.37
C LYS A 38 17.56 -10.42 -9.87
N GLY A 39 18.52 -9.59 -10.31
CA GLY A 39 18.68 -9.25 -11.72
C GLY A 39 17.95 -7.99 -12.17
N ILE A 40 17.15 -7.33 -11.31
CA ILE A 40 16.71 -5.97 -11.62
C ILE A 40 17.95 -5.06 -11.54
N PRO A 41 18.30 -4.32 -12.61
CA PRO A 41 19.42 -3.38 -12.55
C PRO A 41 19.11 -2.28 -11.53
N ASN A 42 20.12 -1.82 -10.78
CA ASN A 42 19.98 -0.67 -9.88
C ASN A 42 19.46 0.56 -10.61
N LEU A 43 18.78 1.46 -9.90
CA LEU A 43 18.39 2.76 -10.46
C LEU A 43 19.62 3.49 -10.99
N PRO A 44 19.61 4.00 -12.24
CA PRO A 44 20.77 4.64 -12.84
C PRO A 44 21.31 5.78 -11.99
N MET A 45 22.62 5.81 -11.81
CA MET A 45 23.33 6.86 -11.04
C MET A 45 23.63 8.10 -11.88
N GLN A 46 23.70 7.96 -13.21
CA GLN A 46 24.11 9.03 -14.12
C GLN A 46 23.01 10.08 -14.38
N VAL A 47 21.77 9.78 -14.02
CA VAL A 47 20.65 10.73 -14.11
C VAL A 47 20.74 11.64 -12.90
N GLY A 48 21.17 12.88 -13.08
CA GLY A 48 21.41 13.78 -11.95
C GLY A 48 21.13 15.22 -12.29
N LEU A 49 20.91 16.01 -11.25
CA LEU A 49 20.80 17.46 -11.36
C LEU A 49 22.19 18.05 -11.62
N GLN A 50 22.28 18.96 -12.59
CA GLN A 50 23.48 19.76 -12.75
C GLN A 50 23.62 20.71 -11.56
N SER A 51 24.65 20.50 -10.75
CA SER A 51 24.94 21.34 -9.59
C SER A 51 25.90 22.47 -9.94
N VAL A 52 25.70 23.62 -9.32
CA VAL A 52 26.65 24.73 -9.31
C VAL A 52 26.92 25.16 -7.87
N PRO A 53 28.11 25.67 -7.55
CA PRO A 53 28.38 26.23 -6.23
C PRO A 53 27.40 27.36 -5.91
N PHE A 54 26.86 27.40 -4.69
CA PHE A 54 26.04 28.51 -4.25
C PHE A 54 26.91 29.75 -4.07
N VAL A 55 26.54 30.84 -4.74
CA VAL A 55 27.20 32.15 -4.62
C VAL A 55 26.16 33.16 -4.13
N GLY A 56 26.06 33.33 -2.81
CA GLY A 56 25.07 34.21 -2.19
C GLY A 56 25.30 34.41 -0.70
N MET A 57 24.51 35.30 -0.08
CA MET A 57 24.56 35.51 1.37
C MET A 57 23.91 34.33 2.09
N GLN A 58 24.67 33.65 2.94
CA GLN A 58 24.19 32.58 3.82
C GLN A 58 23.77 33.15 5.18
N THR A 59 22.88 32.46 5.90
CA THR A 59 22.58 32.80 7.30
C THR A 59 23.80 32.60 8.20
N GLN A 60 23.81 33.21 9.39
CA GLN A 60 24.92 33.08 10.33
C GLN A 60 25.14 31.61 10.75
N ALA A 61 24.06 30.83 10.90
CA ALA A 61 24.12 29.40 11.18
C ALA A 61 24.80 28.63 10.03
N SER A 62 24.38 28.85 8.78
CA SER A 62 24.98 28.22 7.61
C SER A 62 26.45 28.62 7.40
N ARG A 63 26.81 29.87 7.72
CA ARG A 63 28.22 30.33 7.69
C ARG A 63 29.06 29.70 8.79
N ALA A 64 28.51 29.54 9.99
CA ALA A 64 29.20 28.95 11.13
C ALA A 64 29.51 27.45 10.91
N ALA A 65 28.68 26.75 10.13
CA ALA A 65 28.96 25.38 9.70
C ALA A 65 30.13 25.29 8.70
N GLY A 66 30.46 26.39 7.99
CA GLY A 66 31.62 26.44 7.08
C GLY A 66 31.47 25.64 5.78
N GLU A 67 30.25 25.25 5.43
CA GLU A 67 29.99 24.22 4.44
C GLU A 67 29.63 24.77 3.04
N ALA A 68 30.22 24.16 2.02
CA ALA A 68 29.96 24.48 0.62
C ALA A 68 28.56 24.01 0.21
N ARG A 69 27.63 24.95 0.00
CA ARG A 69 26.28 24.66 -0.50
C ARG A 69 26.25 24.66 -2.02
N THR A 70 25.31 23.91 -2.60
CA THR A 70 25.12 23.77 -4.05
C THR A 70 23.71 24.20 -4.45
N THR A 71 23.55 24.79 -5.63
CA THR A 71 22.22 25.00 -6.23
C THR A 71 22.08 24.19 -7.51
N PHE A 72 20.83 23.97 -7.91
CA PHE A 72 20.48 23.28 -9.14
C PHE A 72 19.72 24.27 -10.03
N PRO A 73 20.32 24.80 -11.10
CA PRO A 73 19.70 25.86 -11.92
C PRO A 73 18.32 25.49 -12.49
N THR A 74 18.06 24.19 -12.70
CA THR A 74 16.78 23.66 -13.19
C THR A 74 15.69 23.62 -12.13
N LEU A 75 16.03 23.68 -10.83
CA LEU A 75 15.10 23.77 -9.71
C LEU A 75 14.84 25.24 -9.38
N THR A 76 13.96 25.89 -10.14
CA THR A 76 13.47 27.23 -9.81
C THR A 76 12.58 27.18 -8.58
N ARG A 77 12.42 28.32 -7.87
CA ARG A 77 11.51 28.41 -6.72
C ARG A 77 10.08 28.00 -7.06
N GLU A 78 9.60 28.37 -8.24
CA GLU A 78 8.28 27.98 -8.75
C GLU A 78 8.18 26.45 -8.94
N LYS A 79 9.18 25.84 -9.58
CA LYS A 79 9.22 24.39 -9.77
C LYS A 79 9.28 23.65 -8.43
N MET A 80 10.11 24.11 -7.50
CA MET A 80 10.21 23.53 -6.15
C MET A 80 8.86 23.60 -5.42
N LEU A 81 8.17 24.74 -5.47
CA LEU A 81 6.84 24.90 -4.86
C LEU A 81 5.80 24.01 -5.54
N HIS A 82 5.83 23.90 -6.86
CA HIS A 82 4.91 23.05 -7.63
C HIS A 82 5.06 21.57 -7.27
N LEU A 83 6.31 21.07 -7.23
CA LEU A 83 6.62 19.70 -6.84
C LEU A 83 6.25 19.44 -5.37
N ALA A 84 6.54 20.37 -4.46
CA ALA A 84 6.13 20.26 -3.06
C ALA A 84 4.61 20.20 -2.92
N THR A 85 3.88 21.06 -3.62
CA THR A 85 2.41 21.06 -3.62
C THR A 85 1.87 19.71 -4.10
N ALA A 86 2.43 19.16 -5.19
CA ALA A 86 2.04 17.85 -5.69
C ALA A 86 2.26 16.75 -4.64
N TYR A 87 3.40 16.72 -3.95
CA TYR A 87 3.66 15.77 -2.86
C TYR A 87 2.64 15.89 -1.70
N PHE A 88 2.39 17.12 -1.23
CA PHE A 88 1.49 17.33 -0.10
C PHE A 88 0.01 17.08 -0.45
N ASP A 89 -0.37 17.24 -1.72
CA ASP A 89 -1.72 16.92 -2.22
C ASP A 89 -1.89 15.44 -2.62
N SER A 90 -0.85 14.61 -2.44
CA SER A 90 -0.84 13.19 -2.80
C SER A 90 -0.27 12.30 -1.70
N PHE A 91 1.04 12.02 -1.72
CA PHE A 91 1.72 11.12 -0.81
C PHE A 91 1.53 11.52 0.65
N ASN A 92 1.59 12.82 1.00
CA ASN A 92 1.39 13.21 2.40
C ASN A 92 -0.06 13.04 2.89
N LEU A 93 -1.04 12.94 1.99
CA LEU A 93 -2.42 12.62 2.39
C LEU A 93 -2.57 11.12 2.67
N LEU A 94 -1.86 10.27 1.93
CA LEU A 94 -1.79 8.82 2.16
C LEU A 94 -0.91 8.46 3.37
N TYR A 95 0.16 9.23 3.59
CA TYR A 95 1.18 9.01 4.62
C TYR A 95 1.48 10.34 5.34
N PRO A 96 0.63 10.78 6.28
CA PRO A 96 0.65 12.13 6.85
C PRO A 96 1.73 12.32 7.92
N PHE A 97 2.99 11.98 7.62
CA PHE A 97 4.12 12.12 8.54
C PHE A 97 4.92 13.42 8.34
N MET A 98 4.59 14.25 7.36
CA MET A 98 5.16 15.59 7.17
C MET A 98 4.16 16.69 7.51
N ASP A 99 4.65 17.82 8.01
CA ASP A 99 3.88 19.06 8.13
C ASP A 99 4.11 19.98 6.92
N ARG A 100 3.04 20.29 6.18
CA ARG A 100 3.09 21.19 5.02
C ARG A 100 3.56 22.58 5.40
N GLN A 101 3.05 23.13 6.51
CA GLN A 101 3.32 24.52 6.85
C GLN A 101 4.79 24.72 7.20
N SER A 102 5.33 23.90 8.11
CA SER A 102 6.75 23.95 8.50
C SER A 102 7.67 23.68 7.30
N PHE A 103 7.33 22.71 6.43
CA PHE A 103 8.12 22.47 5.22
C PHE A 103 8.19 23.71 4.32
N ILE A 104 7.05 24.35 4.04
CA ILE A 104 7.01 25.51 3.14
C ILE A 104 7.72 26.73 3.76
N SER A 105 7.47 27.03 5.04
CA SER A 105 8.04 28.20 5.69
C SER A 105 9.53 28.06 6.01
N GLU A 106 10.00 26.86 6.30
CA GLU A 106 11.37 26.62 6.79
C GLU A 106 12.22 25.95 5.72
N ILE A 107 11.94 24.68 5.41
CA ILE A 107 12.78 23.84 4.55
C ILE A 107 12.83 24.39 3.11
N LEU A 108 11.66 24.61 2.49
CA LEU A 108 11.56 25.09 1.12
C LEU A 108 12.18 26.49 0.98
N THR A 109 11.90 27.37 1.95
CA THR A 109 12.49 28.71 1.98
C THR A 109 14.01 28.61 2.02
N ARG A 110 14.56 27.82 2.95
CA ARG A 110 16.00 27.64 3.13
C ARG A 110 16.70 27.12 1.89
N VAL A 111 16.22 26.02 1.30
CA VAL A 111 16.86 25.46 0.09
C VAL A 111 16.72 26.37 -1.12
N SER A 112 15.64 27.17 -1.19
CA SER A 112 15.44 28.14 -2.27
C SER A 112 16.34 29.36 -2.16
N THR A 113 16.71 29.79 -0.95
CA THR A 113 17.52 31.01 -0.73
C THR A 113 19.00 30.72 -0.52
N GLU A 114 19.35 29.57 0.05
CA GLU A 114 20.72 29.22 0.45
C GLU A 114 21.28 27.99 -0.28
N GLY A 115 20.46 27.33 -1.11
CA GLY A 115 20.82 26.08 -1.77
C GLY A 115 20.85 24.87 -0.83
N PHE A 116 21.33 23.76 -1.36
CA PHE A 116 21.32 22.43 -0.77
C PHE A 116 22.68 22.06 -0.19
N HIS A 117 22.67 21.24 0.85
CA HIS A 117 23.85 20.69 1.52
C HIS A 117 23.61 19.21 1.89
N GLY A 118 24.52 18.57 2.62
CA GLY A 118 24.34 17.25 3.25
C GLY A 118 23.53 17.29 4.55
N ASP A 119 22.67 18.29 4.74
CA ASP A 119 21.80 18.41 5.91
C ASP A 119 20.44 17.70 5.70
N PRO A 120 19.72 17.32 6.79
CA PRO A 120 18.41 16.67 6.69
C PRO A 120 17.39 17.48 5.87
N ASP A 121 17.35 18.81 6.03
CA ASP A 121 16.42 19.70 5.30
C ASP A 121 16.58 19.52 3.78
N SER A 122 17.82 19.48 3.30
CA SER A 122 18.14 19.32 1.87
C SER A 122 17.73 17.94 1.35
N VAL A 123 17.95 16.89 2.15
CA VAL A 123 17.52 15.52 1.82
C VAL A 123 16.00 15.44 1.75
N ILE A 124 15.31 15.97 2.75
CA ILE A 124 13.85 16.02 2.83
C ILE A 124 13.28 16.77 1.63
N ALA A 125 13.81 17.95 1.29
CA ALA A 125 13.36 18.72 0.14
C ALA A 125 13.47 17.93 -1.18
N LEU A 126 14.61 17.28 -1.42
CA LEU A 126 14.83 16.49 -2.62
C LEU A 126 13.93 15.26 -2.71
N LEU A 127 13.65 14.59 -1.58
CA LEU A 127 12.69 13.47 -1.51
C LEU A 127 11.25 13.92 -1.76
N VAL A 128 10.85 15.06 -1.19
CA VAL A 128 9.56 15.70 -1.45
C VAL A 128 9.42 16.04 -2.94
N PHE A 129 10.48 16.56 -3.58
CA PHE A 129 10.45 16.84 -5.02
C PHE A 129 10.37 15.58 -5.88
N ALA A 130 11.10 14.51 -5.50
CA ALA A 130 11.07 13.23 -6.19
C ALA A 130 9.66 12.61 -6.18
N LEU A 131 9.04 12.53 -5.00
CA LEU A 131 7.68 12.01 -4.83
C LEU A 131 6.63 12.96 -5.43
N GLY A 132 6.88 14.27 -5.45
CA GLY A 132 6.03 15.25 -6.11
C GLY A 132 5.98 15.07 -7.62
N GLU A 133 7.13 14.91 -8.28
CA GLU A 133 7.19 14.64 -9.73
C GLU A 133 6.51 13.30 -10.07
N MET A 134 6.73 12.30 -9.22
CA MET A 134 6.06 11.01 -9.33
C MET A 134 4.55 11.09 -9.22
N ALA A 135 4.03 11.93 -8.32
CA ALA A 135 2.59 12.14 -8.18
C ALA A 135 1.99 12.82 -9.41
N LEU A 136 2.66 13.82 -9.98
CA LEU A 136 2.21 14.52 -11.19
C LEU A 136 2.11 13.59 -12.39
N GLU A 137 3.14 12.76 -12.59
CA GLU A 137 3.18 11.79 -13.69
C GLU A 137 2.19 10.63 -13.47
N SER A 138 1.93 10.23 -12.22
CA SER A 138 0.97 9.16 -11.90
C SER A 138 -0.48 9.63 -11.93
N ALA A 139 -0.75 10.92 -11.69
CA ALA A 139 -2.09 11.49 -11.74
C ALA A 139 -2.69 11.52 -13.16
N GLN A 140 -1.85 11.49 -14.19
CA GLN A 140 -2.28 11.39 -15.59
C GLN A 140 -2.90 10.02 -15.91
N GLY A 141 -2.58 8.98 -15.11
CA GLY A 141 -3.21 7.66 -15.23
C GLY A 141 -2.80 6.88 -16.48
N ASP A 142 -1.67 7.24 -17.09
CA ASP A 142 -1.12 6.54 -18.24
C ASP A 142 -0.70 5.11 -17.85
N PRO A 143 -1.08 4.07 -18.62
CA PRO A 143 -0.66 2.69 -18.36
C PRO A 143 0.85 2.54 -18.21
N LEU A 144 1.27 1.58 -17.39
CA LEU A 144 2.68 1.28 -17.21
C LEU A 144 3.25 0.49 -18.40
N ASP A 145 2.40 -0.28 -19.10
CA ASP A 145 2.77 -0.96 -20.35
C ASP A 145 2.81 0.02 -21.56
N PRO A 146 3.96 0.17 -22.26
CA PRO A 146 4.11 1.04 -23.43
C PRO A 146 3.25 0.72 -24.66
N HIS A 147 2.58 -0.45 -24.74
CA HIS A 147 1.79 -0.81 -25.94
C HIS A 147 0.56 0.10 -26.17
N GLN A 148 0.20 0.95 -25.21
CA GLN A 148 -0.82 1.99 -25.38
C GLN A 148 -0.27 3.42 -25.58
N GLY A 149 1.05 3.59 -25.78
CA GLY A 149 1.61 4.77 -26.44
C GLY A 149 1.86 6.02 -25.59
N ARG A 150 1.59 6.02 -24.29
CA ARG A 150 2.04 7.06 -23.35
C ARG A 150 2.34 6.38 -22.01
N SER A 151 3.61 6.38 -21.62
CA SER A 151 4.07 5.74 -20.38
C SER A 151 4.57 6.83 -19.45
N SER A 152 4.13 6.77 -18.18
CA SER A 152 4.56 7.61 -17.06
C SER A 152 6.05 7.34 -16.70
N GLY A 153 6.99 7.50 -17.63
CA GLY A 153 8.41 7.16 -17.47
C GLY A 153 8.73 5.65 -17.52
N THR A 154 9.95 5.30 -17.92
CA THR A 154 10.40 3.92 -18.08
C THR A 154 10.91 3.32 -16.77
N VAL A 155 10.98 1.98 -16.68
CA VAL A 155 11.65 1.27 -15.55
C VAL A 155 13.08 1.78 -15.31
N SER A 156 13.78 2.18 -16.38
CA SER A 156 15.13 2.73 -16.32
C SER A 156 15.19 4.21 -15.95
N ARG A 157 14.09 4.95 -16.06
CA ARG A 157 14.03 6.38 -15.75
C ARG A 157 12.67 6.74 -15.15
N PRO A 158 12.39 6.30 -13.91
CA PRO A 158 11.18 6.70 -13.20
C PRO A 158 11.15 8.23 -13.01
N PRO A 159 9.95 8.84 -12.95
CA PRO A 159 9.75 10.24 -12.58
C PRO A 159 10.42 10.57 -11.26
N GLY A 160 11.06 11.74 -11.15
CA GLY A 160 11.72 12.17 -9.92
C GLY A 160 13.14 11.64 -9.73
N LEU A 161 13.67 10.80 -10.63
CA LEU A 161 14.94 10.10 -10.41
C LEU A 161 16.13 11.04 -10.18
N GLU A 162 16.17 12.19 -10.86
CA GLU A 162 17.22 13.20 -10.68
C GLU A 162 17.23 13.81 -9.28
N TYR A 163 16.06 14.12 -8.71
CA TYR A 163 15.96 14.60 -7.32
C TYR A 163 16.26 13.48 -6.33
N PHE A 164 15.76 12.28 -6.61
CA PHE A 164 16.03 11.11 -5.77
C PHE A 164 17.53 10.78 -5.73
N ASN A 165 18.24 10.87 -6.84
CA ASN A 165 19.69 10.65 -6.89
C ASN A 165 20.44 11.68 -6.07
N ALA A 166 20.09 12.95 -6.20
CA ALA A 166 20.67 14.00 -5.37
C ALA A 166 20.38 13.77 -3.87
N ALA A 167 19.22 13.24 -3.51
CA ALA A 167 18.90 12.84 -2.14
C ALA A 167 19.75 11.65 -1.68
N ARG A 168 19.84 10.57 -2.49
CA ARG A 168 20.60 9.35 -2.19
C ARG A 168 22.08 9.63 -1.93
N GLU A 169 22.69 10.54 -2.69
CA GLU A 169 24.06 11.00 -2.47
C GLU A 169 24.25 11.63 -1.07
N ARG A 170 23.21 12.28 -0.54
CA ARG A 170 23.25 13.04 0.71
C ARG A 170 22.78 12.24 1.93
N ILE A 171 21.93 11.21 1.73
CA ILE A 171 21.45 10.33 2.81
C ILE A 171 22.61 9.73 3.61
N GLY A 172 23.75 9.47 2.98
CA GLY A 172 24.93 8.91 3.66
C GLY A 172 25.41 9.74 4.86
N PHE A 173 25.18 11.05 4.88
CA PHE A 173 25.61 11.94 5.97
C PHE A 173 24.64 11.97 7.16
N VAL A 174 23.40 11.52 6.96
CA VAL A 174 22.33 11.52 7.98
C VAL A 174 21.87 10.09 8.31
N LEU A 175 22.60 9.08 7.81
CA LEU A 175 22.20 7.67 7.83
C LEU A 175 22.09 7.08 9.25
N THR A 176 22.85 7.59 10.21
CA THR A 176 22.93 7.04 11.57
C THR A 176 22.08 7.80 12.59
N GLU A 177 21.48 8.90 12.16
CA GLU A 177 20.66 9.74 13.02
C GLU A 177 19.33 9.04 13.37
N CYS A 178 18.82 9.32 14.57
CA CYS A 178 17.63 8.69 15.14
C CYS A 178 16.63 9.75 15.63
N ASP A 179 16.50 10.83 14.86
CA ASP A 179 15.51 11.89 15.05
C ASP A 179 14.29 11.71 14.12
N LEU A 180 13.32 12.62 14.23
CA LEU A 180 12.10 12.57 13.41
C LEU A 180 12.44 12.71 11.92
N GLU A 181 13.35 13.60 11.60
CA GLU A 181 13.80 13.94 10.26
C GLU A 181 14.39 12.69 9.57
N SER A 182 15.19 11.89 10.29
CA SER A 182 15.75 10.64 9.79
C SER A 182 14.68 9.59 9.51
N VAL A 183 13.70 9.45 10.39
CA VAL A 183 12.53 8.57 10.17
C VAL A 183 11.75 9.00 8.93
N GLN A 184 11.52 10.30 8.74
CA GLN A 184 10.85 10.86 7.57
C GLN A 184 11.66 10.63 6.29
N ILE A 185 12.99 10.82 6.32
CA ILE A 185 13.90 10.57 5.20
C ILE A 185 13.82 9.10 4.75
N PHE A 186 13.97 8.16 5.68
CA PHE A 186 13.89 6.73 5.35
C PHE A 186 12.50 6.35 4.84
N SER A 187 11.44 6.87 5.45
CA SER A 187 10.05 6.61 5.03
C SER A 187 9.77 7.11 3.61
N MET A 188 10.16 8.35 3.27
CA MET A 188 9.97 8.88 1.91
C MET A 188 10.84 8.16 0.88
N ALA A 189 12.10 7.83 1.23
CA ALA A 189 12.96 7.08 0.35
C ALA A 189 12.41 5.67 0.09
N ALA A 190 11.85 5.02 1.12
CA ALA A 190 11.15 3.75 1.00
C ALA A 190 9.97 3.86 0.01
N LEU A 191 9.10 4.86 0.18
CA LEU A 191 7.96 5.10 -0.72
C LEU A 191 8.40 5.32 -2.18
N TYR A 192 9.50 6.05 -2.41
CA TYR A 192 10.04 6.25 -3.75
C TYR A 192 10.56 4.93 -4.35
N TYR A 193 11.25 4.09 -3.58
CA TYR A 193 11.66 2.76 -4.09
C TYR A 193 10.45 1.87 -4.41
N GLU A 194 9.42 1.88 -3.58
CA GLU A 194 8.23 1.04 -3.78
C GLU A 194 7.45 1.41 -5.05
N SER A 195 7.27 2.71 -5.29
CA SER A 195 6.64 3.21 -6.53
C SER A 195 7.42 2.86 -7.81
N CYS A 196 8.70 2.49 -7.66
CA CYS A 196 9.58 1.99 -8.73
C CYS A 196 9.66 0.45 -8.75
N SER A 197 8.77 -0.25 -8.02
CA SER A 197 8.75 -1.71 -7.86
C SER A 197 10.04 -2.30 -7.29
N ARG A 198 10.71 -1.57 -6.38
CA ARG A 198 11.94 -2.00 -5.69
C ARG A 198 11.68 -2.40 -4.24
N HIS A 199 10.84 -3.41 -4.09
CA HIS A 199 10.40 -4.01 -2.83
C HIS A 199 11.52 -4.38 -1.83
N VAL A 200 12.70 -4.84 -2.25
CA VAL A 200 13.81 -5.12 -1.32
C VAL A 200 14.39 -3.83 -0.76
N ASP A 201 14.65 -2.83 -1.61
CA ASP A 201 15.14 -1.52 -1.16
C ASP A 201 14.12 -0.83 -0.26
N PHE A 202 12.85 -0.92 -0.63
CA PHE A 202 11.71 -0.47 0.14
C PHE A 202 11.63 -1.12 1.52
N TRP A 203 11.70 -2.45 1.60
CA TRP A 203 11.72 -3.18 2.87
C TRP A 203 12.89 -2.73 3.75
N ARG A 204 14.11 -2.68 3.19
CA ARG A 204 15.30 -2.30 3.95
C ARG A 204 15.19 -0.90 4.54
N LEU A 205 14.66 0.06 3.79
CA LEU A 205 14.45 1.43 4.30
C LEU A 205 13.28 1.53 5.28
N THR A 206 12.25 0.71 5.13
CA THR A 206 11.17 0.60 6.12
C THR A 206 11.72 0.09 7.47
N VAL A 207 12.62 -0.90 7.43
CA VAL A 207 13.33 -1.39 8.62
C VAL A 207 14.22 -0.30 9.23
N SER A 208 14.95 0.47 8.42
CA SER A 208 15.76 1.60 8.91
C SER A 208 14.89 2.67 9.56
N ALA A 209 13.77 3.04 8.94
CA ALA A 209 12.80 3.99 9.49
C ALA A 209 12.27 3.50 10.85
N SER A 210 11.85 2.23 10.92
CA SER A 210 11.31 1.62 12.14
C SER A 210 12.36 1.56 13.25
N SER A 211 13.59 1.17 12.93
CA SER A 211 14.70 1.11 13.89
C SER A 211 15.05 2.49 14.45
N ALA A 212 15.18 3.51 13.59
CA ALA A 212 15.40 4.89 14.01
C ALA A 212 14.25 5.42 14.88
N CYS A 213 13.00 5.09 14.50
CA CYS A 213 11.81 5.50 15.24
C CYS A 213 11.73 4.86 16.63
N GLN A 214 12.13 3.59 16.77
CA GLN A 214 12.22 2.95 18.07
C GLN A 214 13.19 3.70 19.00
N VAL A 215 14.40 4.02 18.52
CA VAL A 215 15.38 4.79 19.30
C VAL A 215 14.82 6.17 19.66
N LEU A 216 14.20 6.87 18.69
CA LEU A 216 13.57 8.17 18.91
C LEU A 216 12.54 8.12 20.05
N VAL A 217 11.59 7.19 19.96
CA VAL A 217 10.48 7.09 20.92
C VAL A 217 10.96 6.62 22.28
N THR A 218 11.98 5.75 22.33
CA THR A 218 12.44 5.14 23.58
C THR A 218 13.42 6.00 24.36
N CYS A 219 14.38 6.63 23.67
CA CYS A 219 15.54 7.27 24.29
C CYS A 219 15.38 8.79 24.49
N TYR A 220 14.46 9.45 23.79
CA TYR A 220 14.31 10.92 23.88
C TYR A 220 13.03 11.31 24.62
N PRO A 221 13.05 12.39 25.42
CA PRO A 221 11.85 12.94 26.01
C PRO A 221 10.98 13.60 24.92
N ILE A 222 9.72 13.18 24.81
CA ILE A 222 8.78 13.69 23.81
C ILE A 222 7.58 14.31 24.52
N ASP A 223 7.28 15.58 24.22
CA ASP A 223 5.99 16.16 24.56
C ASP A 223 4.93 15.69 23.54
N TRP A 224 4.22 14.63 23.90
CA TRP A 224 3.18 14.01 23.08
C TRP A 224 1.97 14.91 22.76
N LYS A 225 1.86 16.08 23.42
CA LYS A 225 0.81 17.08 23.16
C LYS A 225 1.29 18.19 22.22
N SER A 226 2.59 18.30 21.99
CA SER A 226 3.16 19.27 21.06
C SER A 226 2.88 18.89 19.59
N PRO A 227 2.91 19.86 18.65
CA PRO A 227 2.82 19.57 17.22
C PRO A 227 3.89 18.59 16.73
N ARG A 228 5.13 18.71 17.22
CA ARG A 228 6.23 17.78 16.92
C ARG A 228 5.94 16.38 17.47
N GLY A 229 5.38 16.28 18.67
CA GLY A 229 4.97 15.00 19.26
C GLY A 229 3.88 14.30 18.45
N ASP A 230 2.91 15.04 17.90
CA ASP A 230 1.90 14.48 16.99
C ASP A 230 2.53 13.99 15.68
N LEU A 231 3.49 14.72 15.08
CA LEU A 231 4.24 14.23 13.91
C LEU A 231 5.02 12.95 14.21
N ILE A 232 5.64 12.84 15.40
CA ILE A 232 6.32 11.60 15.82
C ILE A 232 5.31 10.45 15.91
N LYS A 233 4.10 10.67 16.45
CA LYS A 233 3.04 9.64 16.45
C LYS A 233 2.69 9.20 15.03
N ARG A 234 2.53 10.15 14.10
CA ARG A 234 2.19 9.82 12.70
C ARG A 234 3.31 9.06 11.99
N ALA A 235 4.57 9.46 12.20
CA ALA A 235 5.74 8.75 11.68
C ALA A 235 5.86 7.33 12.26
N TYR A 236 5.61 7.18 13.57
CA TYR A 236 5.55 5.88 14.25
C TYR A 236 4.47 4.98 13.63
N TRP A 237 3.24 5.48 13.50
CA TRP A 237 2.14 4.68 12.95
C TRP A 237 2.31 4.36 11.47
N HIS A 238 2.98 5.22 10.70
CA HIS A 238 3.43 4.88 9.36
C HIS A 238 4.36 3.67 9.40
N CYS A 239 5.46 3.72 10.16
CA CYS A 239 6.41 2.61 10.29
C CYS A 239 5.72 1.31 10.71
N VAL A 240 4.83 1.39 11.70
CA VAL A 240 4.05 0.27 12.24
C VAL A 240 3.14 -0.36 11.17
N ILE A 241 2.36 0.43 10.43
CA ILE A 241 1.51 -0.08 9.34
C ILE A 241 2.37 -0.74 8.27
N MET A 242 3.47 -0.09 7.89
CA MET A 242 4.35 -0.51 6.83
C MET A 242 5.04 -1.84 7.14
N GLU A 243 5.61 -1.96 8.33
CA GLU A 243 6.28 -3.16 8.81
C GLU A 243 5.29 -4.33 8.98
N THR A 244 4.10 -4.07 9.53
CA THR A 244 3.08 -5.11 9.69
C THR A 244 2.63 -5.67 8.35
N GLY A 245 2.40 -4.80 7.35
CA GLY A 245 2.03 -5.25 6.01
C GLY A 245 3.08 -6.18 5.40
N LEU A 246 4.35 -5.79 5.51
CA LEU A 246 5.48 -6.60 5.03
C LEU A 246 5.58 -7.96 5.76
N HIS A 247 5.36 -7.97 7.07
CA HIS A 247 5.36 -9.20 7.85
C HIS A 247 4.20 -10.12 7.49
N LEU A 248 2.97 -9.61 7.44
CA LEU A 248 1.79 -10.45 7.19
C LEU A 248 1.78 -11.06 5.78
N GLU A 249 2.31 -10.36 4.77
CA GLU A 249 2.30 -10.81 3.38
C GLU A 249 3.49 -11.72 3.04
N LEU A 250 4.67 -11.41 3.57
CA LEU A 250 5.95 -12.02 3.14
C LEU A 250 6.72 -12.70 4.28
N ASP A 251 6.19 -12.69 5.50
CA ASP A 251 6.85 -13.21 6.70
C ASP A 251 8.23 -12.58 6.93
N LEU A 252 8.36 -11.27 6.65
CA LEU A 252 9.60 -10.54 6.88
C LEU A 252 9.80 -10.29 8.39
N PRO A 253 11.05 -10.27 8.87
CA PRO A 253 11.37 -10.00 10.28
C PRO A 253 10.83 -8.64 10.75
N LEU A 254 10.22 -8.65 11.93
CA LEU A 254 9.78 -7.45 12.65
C LEU A 254 10.94 -6.84 13.43
N THR A 255 10.98 -5.50 13.52
CA THR A 255 11.94 -4.80 14.39
C THR A 255 11.50 -4.75 15.85
N GLY A 256 10.23 -5.02 16.15
CA GLY A 256 9.64 -4.87 17.49
C GLY A 256 9.03 -3.49 17.76
N ILE A 257 8.90 -2.62 16.75
CA ILE A 257 8.34 -1.28 16.93
C ILE A 257 6.90 -1.31 17.45
N ILE A 258 6.14 -2.36 17.12
CA ILE A 258 4.75 -2.57 17.55
C ILE A 258 4.59 -2.56 19.08
N ASP A 259 5.59 -3.01 19.84
CA ASP A 259 5.52 -3.12 21.30
C ASP A 259 5.47 -1.75 22.00
N LEU A 260 5.72 -0.65 21.26
CA LEU A 260 5.69 0.71 21.78
C LEU A 260 4.31 1.39 21.62
N GLU A 261 3.29 0.65 21.18
CA GLU A 261 1.99 1.20 20.81
C GLU A 261 1.30 1.95 21.96
N ASP A 262 1.30 1.36 23.15
CA ASP A 262 0.71 1.98 24.35
C ASP A 262 1.45 3.24 24.79
N ARG A 263 2.77 3.29 24.57
CA ARG A 263 3.61 4.45 24.90
C ARG A 263 3.34 5.62 23.95
N VAL A 264 3.16 5.34 22.66
CA VAL A 264 2.99 6.38 21.62
C VAL A 264 1.53 6.88 21.58
N GLY A 265 0.56 5.97 21.67
CA GLY A 265 -0.85 6.28 21.50
C GLY A 265 -1.23 6.65 20.06
N ILE A 266 -2.51 6.94 19.83
CA ILE A 266 -3.07 7.24 18.49
C ILE A 266 -2.79 8.72 18.11
N PRO A 267 -2.49 9.03 16.83
CA PRO A 267 -2.33 10.40 16.35
C PRO A 267 -3.67 11.15 16.40
N ILE A 268 -3.64 12.43 16.76
CA ILE A 268 -4.86 13.16 17.15
C ILE A 268 -5.31 14.14 16.06
N PHE A 269 -4.41 14.57 15.16
CA PHE A 269 -4.74 15.55 14.11
C PHE A 269 -5.33 16.87 14.67
N ASN A 270 -4.92 17.27 15.87
CA ASN A 270 -5.57 18.32 16.67
C ASN A 270 -5.67 19.73 16.03
N THR A 271 -4.93 20.03 14.96
CA THR A 271 -5.03 21.31 14.25
C THR A 271 -4.65 21.12 12.79
N PRO A 272 -5.47 21.55 11.81
CA PRO A 272 -5.02 21.63 10.43
C PRO A 272 -3.84 22.61 10.39
N PHE A 273 -2.70 22.13 9.92
CA PHE A 273 -1.46 22.92 9.96
C PHE A 273 -1.51 24.15 9.05
N CYS A 274 -2.37 24.12 8.02
CA CYS A 274 -2.62 25.24 7.12
C CYS A 274 -4.01 25.14 6.47
N GLU A 275 -4.46 26.24 5.83
CA GLU A 275 -5.74 26.26 5.09
C GLU A 275 -5.80 25.23 3.95
N ALA A 276 -4.67 24.94 3.31
CA ALA A 276 -4.61 23.97 2.21
C ALA A 276 -4.94 22.55 2.68
N ASP A 277 -4.37 22.11 3.81
CA ASP A 277 -4.66 20.79 4.39
C ASP A 277 -6.09 20.73 4.93
N HIS A 278 -6.62 21.83 5.45
CA HIS A 278 -8.03 21.89 5.85
C HIS A 278 -8.96 21.64 4.65
N ARG A 279 -8.72 22.28 3.50
CA ARG A 279 -9.48 22.05 2.26
C ARG A 279 -9.30 20.63 1.74
N ALA A 280 -8.08 20.09 1.79
CA ALA A 280 -7.81 18.71 1.39
C ALA A 280 -8.58 17.71 2.27
N ASN A 281 -8.65 17.93 3.59
CA ASN A 281 -9.40 17.08 4.50
C ASN A 281 -10.91 17.21 4.32
N GLN A 282 -11.43 18.41 4.04
CA GLN A 282 -12.86 18.58 3.70
C GLN A 282 -13.25 17.84 2.42
N ALA A 283 -12.33 17.75 1.45
CA ALA A 283 -12.59 17.11 0.16
C ALA A 283 -12.34 15.60 0.15
N SER A 284 -11.41 15.08 0.95
CA SER A 284 -10.98 13.67 0.88
C SER A 284 -11.09 12.90 2.19
N HIS A 285 -11.29 13.59 3.31
CA HIS A 285 -11.34 13.01 4.64
C HIS A 285 -10.10 12.15 4.96
N PHE A 286 -8.92 12.59 4.52
CA PHE A 286 -7.70 11.77 4.63
C PHE A 286 -7.30 11.43 6.06
N GLU A 287 -7.59 12.32 7.01
CA GLU A 287 -7.33 12.06 8.44
C GLU A 287 -8.18 10.90 8.95
N ALA A 288 -9.47 10.86 8.57
CA ALA A 288 -10.38 9.78 8.88
C ALA A 288 -9.97 8.47 8.19
N HIS A 289 -9.52 8.53 6.93
CA HIS A 289 -9.01 7.35 6.22
C HIS A 289 -7.79 6.78 6.95
N TYR A 290 -6.83 7.63 7.32
CA TYR A 290 -5.63 7.22 8.03
C TYR A 290 -5.94 6.58 9.39
N ALA A 291 -6.79 7.22 10.20
CA ALA A 291 -7.23 6.67 11.49
C ALA A 291 -7.96 5.32 11.33
N SER A 292 -8.81 5.21 10.30
CA SER A 292 -9.52 3.98 9.98
C SER A 292 -8.57 2.85 9.55
N GLN A 293 -7.51 3.17 8.80
CA GLN A 293 -6.47 2.20 8.42
C GLN A 293 -5.68 1.70 9.64
N VAL A 294 -5.33 2.58 10.59
CA VAL A 294 -4.70 2.19 11.86
C VAL A 294 -5.59 1.19 12.62
N ALA A 295 -6.88 1.50 12.76
CA ALA A 295 -7.84 0.64 13.44
C ALA A 295 -8.02 -0.72 12.73
N LEU A 296 -8.09 -0.74 11.39
CA LEU A 296 -8.19 -1.96 10.61
C LEU A 296 -6.92 -2.82 10.75
N ARG A 297 -5.73 -2.21 10.74
CA ARG A 297 -4.46 -2.92 10.93
C ARG A 297 -4.41 -3.65 12.27
N ARG A 298 -4.88 -3.03 13.36
CA ARG A 298 -4.98 -3.68 14.67
C ARG A 298 -5.89 -4.91 14.63
N LEU A 299 -7.04 -4.81 13.96
CA LEU A 299 -7.91 -5.95 13.74
C LEU A 299 -7.17 -7.04 12.97
N CYS A 300 -6.56 -6.72 11.83
CA CYS A 300 -5.80 -7.69 11.02
C CYS A 300 -4.67 -8.38 11.78
N ALA A 301 -3.91 -7.65 12.61
CA ALA A 301 -2.87 -8.25 13.45
C ALA A 301 -3.47 -9.27 14.43
N ASN A 302 -4.53 -8.90 15.15
CA ASN A 302 -5.25 -9.81 16.04
C ASN A 302 -5.83 -11.03 15.29
N LEU A 303 -6.31 -10.83 14.06
CA LEU A 303 -6.80 -11.92 13.20
C LEU A 303 -5.70 -12.95 12.94
N HIS A 304 -4.52 -12.47 12.53
CA HIS A 304 -3.38 -13.34 12.24
C HIS A 304 -2.87 -14.09 13.48
N GLU A 305 -2.79 -13.43 14.64
CA GLU A 305 -2.40 -14.06 15.90
C GLU A 305 -3.39 -15.17 16.31
N ASN A 306 -4.69 -14.94 16.20
CA ASN A 306 -5.70 -15.96 16.54
C ASN A 306 -5.67 -17.16 15.56
N ILE A 307 -5.48 -16.90 14.26
CA ILE A 307 -5.43 -17.96 13.25
C ILE A 307 -4.15 -18.80 13.39
N ASN A 308 -3.00 -18.16 13.61
CA ASN A 308 -1.71 -18.84 13.68
C ASN A 308 -1.39 -19.42 15.06
N GLY A 309 -1.77 -18.73 16.14
CA GLY A 309 -1.56 -19.21 17.52
C GLY A 309 -2.31 -20.52 17.81
N SER A 310 -3.50 -20.69 17.21
CA SER A 310 -4.23 -21.95 17.25
C SER A 310 -3.48 -23.11 16.60
N MET A 311 -2.58 -22.85 15.65
CA MET A 311 -1.80 -23.87 14.94
C MET A 311 -0.55 -24.31 15.73
N THR A 312 0.04 -23.43 16.54
CA THR A 312 1.31 -23.67 17.26
C THR A 312 1.18 -24.39 18.60
N ASP A 313 0.01 -24.37 19.24
CA ASP A 313 -0.23 -25.04 20.54
C ASP A 313 -0.35 -26.58 20.45
N THR A 314 -0.11 -27.17 19.27
CA THR A 314 -0.18 -28.63 19.02
C THR A 314 1.07 -29.41 19.43
N SER A 315 1.92 -28.87 20.31
CA SER A 315 3.16 -29.53 20.78
C SER A 315 2.97 -30.53 21.93
N THR A 316 1.75 -31.03 22.18
CA THR A 316 1.51 -32.23 23.00
C THR A 316 1.27 -33.46 22.12
N PRO A 317 2.14 -34.49 22.18
CA PRO A 317 2.01 -35.68 21.35
C PRO A 317 1.04 -36.68 22.00
N ASP A 318 -0.27 -36.41 21.92
CA ASP A 318 -1.26 -37.47 22.14
C ASP A 318 -2.57 -37.23 21.37
N SER A 319 -2.83 -38.13 20.42
CA SER A 319 -4.15 -38.60 19.94
C SER A 319 -5.29 -37.62 19.59
N SER A 320 -5.16 -36.81 18.53
CA SER A 320 -6.21 -36.58 17.49
C SER A 320 -5.78 -35.52 16.46
N LEU A 321 -5.32 -35.95 15.27
CA LEU A 321 -4.82 -35.09 14.19
C LEU A 321 -5.90 -34.27 13.45
N ALA A 322 -7.01 -33.89 14.10
CA ALA A 322 -8.16 -33.25 13.43
C ALA A 322 -8.69 -31.95 14.09
N GLU A 323 -8.21 -31.54 15.27
CA GLU A 323 -8.82 -30.45 16.06
C GLU A 323 -7.96 -29.18 16.21
N GLY A 324 -6.83 -29.05 15.52
CA GLY A 324 -5.88 -27.93 15.73
C GLY A 324 -6.14 -26.63 14.95
N GLY A 325 -7.23 -26.52 14.19
CA GLY A 325 -7.53 -25.32 13.39
C GLY A 325 -8.48 -24.35 14.12
N PRO A 326 -8.46 -23.04 13.79
CA PRO A 326 -9.41 -22.09 14.35
C PRO A 326 -10.84 -22.54 14.07
N THR A 327 -11.67 -22.61 15.12
CA THR A 327 -13.04 -23.12 15.02
C THR A 327 -13.90 -22.21 14.13
N ALA A 328 -14.90 -22.78 13.44
CA ALA A 328 -15.81 -21.99 12.60
C ALA A 328 -16.50 -20.85 13.38
N HIS A 329 -16.74 -21.04 14.69
CA HIS A 329 -17.31 -20.01 15.55
C HIS A 329 -16.34 -18.84 15.78
N SER A 330 -15.06 -19.12 16.04
CA SER A 330 -14.03 -18.08 16.20
C SER A 330 -13.89 -17.22 14.94
N LEU A 331 -13.89 -17.84 13.75
CA LEU A 331 -13.80 -17.12 12.48
C LEU A 331 -15.05 -16.28 12.19
N LYS A 332 -16.25 -16.77 12.54
CA LYS A 332 -17.49 -15.97 12.46
C LYS A 332 -17.46 -14.76 13.41
N GLN A 333 -16.90 -14.90 14.61
CA GLN A 333 -16.73 -13.79 15.55
C GLN A 333 -15.77 -12.73 14.99
N LEU A 334 -14.66 -13.16 14.40
CA LEU A 334 -13.70 -12.28 13.74
C LEU A 334 -14.31 -11.54 12.54
N ALA A 335 -15.12 -12.21 11.72
CA ALA A 335 -15.87 -11.57 10.65
C ALA A 335 -16.90 -10.55 11.19
N ALA A 336 -17.55 -10.84 12.32
CA ALA A 336 -18.46 -9.90 12.97
C ALA A 336 -17.73 -8.64 13.47
N GLN A 337 -16.50 -8.77 13.98
CA GLN A 337 -15.66 -7.62 14.35
C GLN A 337 -15.31 -6.75 13.15
N LEU A 338 -15.00 -7.35 11.98
CA LEU A 338 -14.76 -6.59 10.75
C LEU A 338 -16.02 -5.84 10.29
N ALA A 339 -17.19 -6.50 10.32
CA ALA A 339 -18.46 -5.85 9.99
C ALA A 339 -18.78 -4.71 10.96
N GLN A 340 -18.53 -4.91 12.26
CA GLN A 340 -18.67 -3.88 13.27
C GLN A 340 -17.74 -2.69 12.99
N TRP A 341 -16.46 -2.94 12.68
CA TRP A 341 -15.52 -1.90 12.30
C TRP A 341 -16.05 -1.06 11.13
N ARG A 342 -16.55 -1.70 10.07
CA ARG A 342 -17.14 -1.00 8.91
C ARG A 342 -18.33 -0.13 9.32
N SER A 343 -19.17 -0.61 10.23
CA SER A 343 -20.33 0.15 10.74
C SER A 343 -19.95 1.34 11.64
N MET A 344 -18.75 1.33 12.23
CA MET A 344 -18.23 2.39 13.10
C MET A 344 -17.44 3.47 12.34
N LEU A 345 -17.20 3.29 11.04
CA LEU A 345 -16.53 4.30 10.22
C LEU A 345 -17.34 5.61 10.21
N PRO A 346 -16.68 6.78 10.04
CA PRO A 346 -17.38 8.02 9.74
C PRO A 346 -18.28 7.88 8.52
N ARG A 347 -19.41 8.59 8.49
CA ARG A 347 -20.44 8.46 7.44
C ARG A 347 -19.88 8.70 6.04
N GLU A 348 -18.88 9.57 5.95
CA GLU A 348 -18.16 9.98 4.74
C GLU A 348 -17.21 8.89 4.22
N LEU A 349 -16.98 7.81 4.98
CA LEU A 349 -16.16 6.66 4.58
C LEU A 349 -16.99 5.39 4.42
N GLN A 350 -18.20 5.36 4.96
CA GLN A 350 -19.08 4.18 4.93
C GLN A 350 -19.55 3.85 3.51
N TRP A 351 -19.75 2.54 3.26
CA TRP A 351 -20.31 2.02 2.02
C TRP A 351 -21.16 0.77 2.30
N ASP A 352 -22.04 0.46 1.36
CA ASP A 352 -22.74 -0.82 1.33
C ASP A 352 -21.76 -1.89 0.85
N GLU A 353 -21.63 -2.98 1.62
CA GLU A 353 -20.72 -4.07 1.28
C GLU A 353 -21.03 -4.72 -0.07
N ASP A 354 -22.30 -4.69 -0.47
CA ASP A 354 -22.80 -5.19 -1.73
C ASP A 354 -22.62 -4.18 -2.89
N ASP A 355 -22.22 -2.94 -2.60
CA ASP A 355 -21.86 -1.93 -3.60
C ASP A 355 -20.49 -1.28 -3.28
N PRO A 356 -19.39 -2.01 -3.50
CA PRO A 356 -18.03 -1.49 -3.31
C PRO A 356 -17.68 -0.34 -4.26
N THR A 357 -18.49 -0.08 -5.29
CA THR A 357 -18.25 0.93 -6.33
C THR A 357 -18.91 2.28 -6.06
N SER A 358 -19.82 2.33 -5.08
CA SER A 358 -20.56 3.53 -4.68
C SER A 358 -19.66 4.67 -4.19
N PHE A 359 -20.09 5.91 -4.34
CA PHE A 359 -19.50 7.02 -3.58
C PHE A 359 -19.75 6.82 -2.07
N PRO A 360 -18.79 7.18 -1.20
CA PRO A 360 -19.00 7.13 0.24
C PRO A 360 -20.13 8.06 0.72
N GLY A 361 -20.95 7.57 1.66
CA GLY A 361 -22.08 8.32 2.24
C GLY A 361 -23.26 8.55 1.28
N PRO A 362 -24.39 9.09 1.78
CA PRO A 362 -25.50 9.49 0.90
C PRO A 362 -25.12 10.72 0.06
N PRO A 363 -25.77 10.94 -1.10
CA PRO A 363 -25.47 12.08 -1.95
C PRO A 363 -25.53 13.37 -1.13
N GLN A 364 -24.40 14.10 -1.10
CA GLN A 364 -24.29 15.35 -0.36
C GLN A 364 -25.43 16.29 -0.79
N SER A 365 -26.01 16.99 0.19
CA SER A 365 -27.00 18.03 -0.11
C SER A 365 -26.37 19.07 -1.06
N PRO A 366 -27.12 19.62 -2.03
CA PRO A 366 -26.59 20.58 -3.01
C PRO A 366 -26.03 21.88 -2.39
N PHE A 367 -26.24 22.10 -1.09
CA PHE A 367 -25.75 23.23 -0.33
C PHE A 367 -24.34 22.96 0.24
N ASN A 368 -23.34 22.93 -0.64
CA ASN A 368 -21.97 23.09 -0.18
C ASN A 368 -21.73 24.60 0.05
N LEU A 369 -21.34 25.00 1.27
CA LEU A 369 -21.17 26.40 1.67
C LEU A 369 -19.93 27.07 1.05
N ASP A 370 -19.02 26.30 0.44
CA ASP A 370 -17.86 26.82 -0.28
C ASP A 370 -18.04 26.65 -1.80
N PRO A 371 -18.33 27.73 -2.56
CA PRO A 371 -18.50 27.68 -4.02
C PRO A 371 -17.20 27.36 -4.78
N LYS A 372 -16.05 27.21 -4.10
CA LYS A 372 -14.76 26.88 -4.72
C LYS A 372 -14.40 25.40 -4.70
N LEU A 373 -15.09 24.57 -3.91
CA LEU A 373 -14.87 23.12 -3.91
C LEU A 373 -15.79 22.47 -4.97
N PRO A 374 -15.26 21.73 -5.95
CA PRO A 374 -16.11 21.06 -6.93
C PRO A 374 -17.03 20.06 -6.22
N GLN A 375 -18.33 20.12 -6.54
CA GLN A 375 -19.30 19.13 -6.09
C GLN A 375 -18.85 17.73 -6.55
N GLN A 376 -18.47 16.88 -5.60
CA GLN A 376 -18.04 15.50 -5.87
C GLN A 376 -19.20 14.57 -6.22
N SER A 377 -20.45 15.03 -6.05
CA SER A 377 -21.65 14.28 -6.46
C SER A 377 -22.22 14.87 -7.74
N ARG A 378 -21.99 14.20 -8.86
CA ARG A 378 -22.87 14.27 -10.04
C ARG A 378 -23.67 12.97 -10.07
N GLY A 379 -24.97 13.09 -10.30
CA GLY A 379 -25.97 12.11 -9.87
C GLY A 379 -25.74 10.67 -10.34
N GLY A 380 -26.11 9.71 -9.49
CA GLY A 380 -26.33 8.30 -9.83
C GLY A 380 -25.14 7.46 -10.33
N GLU A 381 -24.03 8.08 -10.74
CA GLU A 381 -22.86 7.37 -11.26
C GLU A 381 -21.99 6.80 -10.12
N PRO A 382 -21.46 5.57 -10.28
CA PRO A 382 -20.55 4.99 -9.30
C PRO A 382 -19.20 5.72 -9.29
N MET A 383 -18.52 5.69 -8.14
CA MET A 383 -17.17 6.24 -7.98
C MET A 383 -16.14 5.48 -8.81
N PHE A 384 -16.35 4.17 -8.95
CA PHE A 384 -15.45 3.26 -9.63
C PHE A 384 -16.14 2.62 -10.83
N SER A 385 -15.42 2.55 -11.95
CA SER A 385 -15.91 1.94 -13.18
C SER A 385 -15.17 0.65 -13.51
N GLU A 386 -15.92 -0.33 -13.99
CA GLU A 386 -15.41 -1.57 -14.59
C GLU A 386 -14.75 -1.30 -15.96
N ASP A 387 -15.16 -0.23 -16.62
CA ASP A 387 -14.52 0.25 -17.84
C ASP A 387 -13.20 0.95 -17.50
N LEU A 388 -12.13 0.19 -17.68
CA LEU A 388 -10.76 0.61 -17.45
C LEU A 388 -10.27 1.72 -18.39
N ASP A 389 -11.01 2.05 -19.45
CA ASP A 389 -10.71 3.14 -20.39
C ASP A 389 -11.62 4.37 -20.18
N SER A 390 -12.60 4.29 -19.27
CA SER A 390 -13.51 5.40 -18.97
C SER A 390 -12.80 6.70 -18.56
N ASN A 391 -13.14 7.82 -19.19
CA ASN A 391 -12.60 9.14 -18.85
C ASN A 391 -13.35 9.75 -17.65
N GLN A 392 -13.39 9.04 -16.52
CA GLN A 392 -13.96 9.58 -15.30
C GLN A 392 -13.12 10.77 -14.79
N PRO A 393 -13.75 11.83 -14.25
CA PRO A 393 -13.01 12.97 -13.72
C PRO A 393 -12.06 12.52 -12.61
N THR A 394 -10.80 12.96 -12.68
CA THR A 394 -9.84 12.73 -11.59
C THR A 394 -10.37 13.35 -10.30
N ASN A 395 -10.63 12.51 -9.30
CA ASN A 395 -10.96 12.99 -7.97
C ASN A 395 -9.78 13.79 -7.40
N LEU A 396 -10.10 14.93 -6.77
CA LEU A 396 -9.09 15.75 -6.09
C LEU A 396 -8.42 14.95 -4.96
N TYR A 397 -7.17 15.28 -4.65
CA TYR A 397 -6.48 14.80 -3.46
C TYR A 397 -6.40 13.26 -3.34
N LEU A 398 -6.38 12.58 -4.49
CA LEU A 398 -6.36 11.11 -4.58
C LEU A 398 -7.48 10.42 -3.80
N TYR A 399 -8.63 11.07 -3.66
CA TYR A 399 -9.75 10.55 -2.87
C TYR A 399 -10.20 9.15 -3.35
N ASP A 400 -10.16 8.90 -4.66
CA ASP A 400 -10.38 7.58 -5.24
C ASP A 400 -9.41 6.52 -4.77
N VAL A 401 -8.12 6.85 -4.67
CA VAL A 401 -7.09 5.92 -4.18
C VAL A 401 -7.30 5.64 -2.68
N GLN A 402 -7.62 6.66 -1.90
CA GLN A 402 -7.90 6.52 -0.46
C GLN A 402 -9.10 5.60 -0.19
N VAL A 403 -10.21 5.82 -0.90
CA VAL A 403 -11.42 4.99 -0.78
C VAL A 403 -11.14 3.58 -1.27
N ALA A 404 -10.49 3.43 -2.43
CA ALA A 404 -10.17 2.12 -2.99
C ALA A 404 -9.30 1.29 -2.03
N LEU A 405 -8.25 1.90 -1.46
CA LEU A 405 -7.36 1.25 -0.50
C LEU A 405 -8.09 0.79 0.76
N LEU A 406 -8.91 1.66 1.37
CA LEU A 406 -9.62 1.32 2.60
C LEU A 406 -10.58 0.15 2.39
N ARG A 407 -11.39 0.21 1.32
CA ARG A 407 -12.36 -0.83 0.99
C ARG A 407 -11.69 -2.13 0.58
N THR A 408 -10.67 -2.06 -0.28
CA THR A 408 -9.91 -3.26 -0.68
C THR A 408 -9.25 -3.93 0.53
N ARG A 409 -8.68 -3.19 1.48
CA ARG A 409 -8.14 -3.78 2.71
C ARG A 409 -9.21 -4.45 3.57
N TYR A 410 -10.43 -3.92 3.61
CA TYR A 410 -11.55 -4.60 4.28
C TYR A 410 -11.88 -5.94 3.62
N TYR A 411 -12.04 -5.97 2.28
CA TYR A 411 -12.32 -7.22 1.57
C TYR A 411 -11.16 -8.22 1.66
N TYR A 412 -9.92 -7.75 1.63
CA TYR A 412 -8.74 -8.56 1.90
C TYR A 412 -8.77 -9.17 3.31
N ALA A 413 -9.04 -8.37 4.35
CA ALA A 413 -9.14 -8.88 5.72
C ALA A 413 -10.23 -9.95 5.84
N LYS A 414 -11.40 -9.71 5.22
CA LYS A 414 -12.51 -10.66 5.20
C LYS A 414 -12.13 -11.95 4.45
N TYR A 415 -11.47 -11.84 3.30
CA TYR A 415 -10.90 -12.97 2.58
C TYR A 415 -9.97 -13.79 3.47
N MET A 416 -9.05 -13.13 4.19
CA MET A 416 -8.13 -13.80 5.12
C MET A 416 -8.83 -14.52 6.27
N VAL A 417 -9.91 -13.96 6.83
CA VAL A 417 -10.71 -14.63 7.87
C VAL A 417 -11.34 -15.93 7.38
N TYR A 418 -11.88 -15.93 6.15
CA TYR A 418 -12.59 -17.11 5.62
C TYR A 418 -11.71 -18.08 4.83
N ARG A 419 -10.49 -17.67 4.48
CA ARG A 419 -9.52 -18.48 3.73
C ARG A 419 -9.18 -19.85 4.36
N PRO A 420 -9.15 -20.04 5.70
CA PRO A 420 -8.99 -21.36 6.29
C PRO A 420 -10.05 -22.38 5.87
N PHE A 421 -11.29 -21.95 5.57
CA PHE A 421 -12.33 -22.86 5.09
C PHE A 421 -12.05 -23.37 3.67
N ILE A 422 -11.42 -22.56 2.81
CA ILE A 422 -10.96 -23.02 1.49
C ILE A 422 -9.91 -24.12 1.64
N TYR A 423 -8.95 -23.92 2.57
CA TYR A 423 -7.96 -24.95 2.86
C TYR A 423 -8.62 -26.26 3.32
N LYS A 424 -9.58 -26.18 4.26
CA LYS A 424 -10.32 -27.35 4.73
C LYS A 424 -11.08 -28.04 3.59
N ALA A 425 -11.76 -27.30 2.72
CA ALA A 425 -12.50 -27.87 1.60
C ALA A 425 -11.59 -28.59 0.58
N LEU A 426 -10.36 -28.09 0.38
CA LEU A 426 -9.40 -28.68 -0.55
C LEU A 426 -8.68 -29.92 0.01
N HIS A 427 -8.45 -29.96 1.32
CA HIS A 427 -7.57 -30.96 1.94
C HIS A 427 -8.29 -31.97 2.84
N PHE A 428 -9.44 -31.59 3.39
CA PHE A 428 -10.24 -32.40 4.31
C PHE A 428 -11.73 -32.37 3.94
N PRO A 429 -12.10 -32.69 2.68
CA PRO A 429 -13.48 -32.60 2.21
C PRO A 429 -14.46 -33.46 3.03
N GLU A 430 -14.02 -34.62 3.50
CA GLU A 430 -14.81 -35.54 4.34
C GLU A 430 -15.18 -34.95 5.72
N GLN A 431 -14.46 -33.92 6.17
CA GLN A 431 -14.65 -33.26 7.48
C GLN A 431 -15.41 -31.94 7.36
N MET A 432 -15.90 -31.59 6.17
CA MET A 432 -16.63 -30.35 5.92
C MET A 432 -18.01 -30.40 6.58
N THR A 433 -18.28 -29.41 7.44
CA THR A 433 -19.61 -29.16 7.98
C THR A 433 -20.36 -28.14 7.12
N GLN A 434 -21.68 -28.01 7.34
CA GLN A 434 -22.48 -26.96 6.69
C GLN A 434 -21.95 -25.55 7.01
N LEU A 435 -21.49 -25.32 8.24
CA LEU A 435 -20.91 -24.04 8.64
C LEU A 435 -19.60 -23.75 7.90
N ASP A 436 -18.78 -24.78 7.65
CA ASP A 436 -17.55 -24.63 6.86
C ASP A 436 -17.89 -24.31 5.40
N ALA A 437 -18.91 -24.94 4.83
CA ALA A 437 -19.37 -24.67 3.47
C ALA A 437 -19.91 -23.23 3.31
N GLU A 438 -20.63 -22.71 4.29
CA GLU A 438 -21.00 -21.29 4.36
C GLU A 438 -19.76 -20.39 4.40
N GLY A 439 -18.74 -20.77 5.18
CA GLY A 439 -17.47 -20.05 5.27
C GLY A 439 -16.70 -20.04 3.94
N VAL A 440 -16.69 -21.15 3.21
CA VAL A 440 -16.15 -21.22 1.83
C VAL A 440 -16.90 -20.27 0.91
N ALA A 441 -18.22 -20.28 0.92
CA ALA A 441 -19.03 -19.41 0.08
C ALA A 441 -18.74 -17.92 0.39
N GLU A 442 -18.58 -17.57 1.66
CA GLU A 442 -18.24 -16.21 2.06
C GLU A 442 -16.82 -15.80 1.66
N CYS A 443 -15.86 -16.73 1.74
CA CYS A 443 -14.52 -16.51 1.19
C CYS A 443 -14.59 -16.19 -0.30
N LEU A 444 -15.33 -16.99 -1.08
CA LEU A 444 -15.44 -16.80 -2.53
C LEU A 444 -16.08 -15.45 -2.88
N ARG A 445 -17.13 -15.03 -2.17
CA ARG A 445 -17.73 -13.69 -2.37
C ARG A 445 -16.76 -12.57 -2.06
N SER A 446 -15.99 -12.70 -0.97
CA SER A 446 -14.99 -11.68 -0.59
C SER A 446 -13.85 -11.52 -1.58
N CYS A 447 -13.64 -12.48 -2.49
CA CYS A 447 -12.65 -12.40 -3.57
C CYS A 447 -13.06 -11.49 -4.72
N LEU A 448 -14.33 -11.07 -4.82
CA LEU A 448 -14.83 -10.35 -6.00
C LEU A 448 -14.82 -8.84 -5.77
N ARG A 449 -14.73 -8.09 -6.89
CA ARG A 449 -14.96 -6.64 -6.94
C ARG A 449 -14.14 -5.79 -5.95
N TRP A 450 -12.83 -6.03 -5.87
CA TRP A 450 -11.93 -5.21 -5.05
C TRP A 450 -11.74 -3.82 -5.69
N PRO A 451 -12.15 -2.71 -5.04
CA PRO A 451 -12.11 -1.35 -5.63
C PRO A 451 -10.78 -0.93 -6.26
N LEU A 452 -9.66 -1.42 -5.75
CA LEU A 452 -8.33 -1.17 -6.31
C LEU A 452 -8.18 -1.57 -7.79
N THR A 453 -8.92 -2.58 -8.26
CA THR A 453 -8.83 -3.04 -9.66
C THR A 453 -9.67 -2.21 -10.63
N PHE A 454 -10.49 -1.28 -10.14
CA PHE A 454 -11.39 -0.46 -10.96
C PHE A 454 -10.73 0.88 -11.32
N SER A 455 -11.18 1.47 -12.43
CA SER A 455 -10.83 2.86 -12.78
C SER A 455 -11.53 3.82 -11.79
N PRO A 456 -10.88 4.94 -11.39
CA PRO A 456 -9.55 5.40 -11.80
C PRO A 456 -8.38 4.89 -10.94
N ALA A 457 -8.65 4.20 -9.83
CA ALA A 457 -7.61 3.74 -8.91
C ALA A 457 -6.58 2.82 -9.58
N SER A 458 -7.05 1.90 -10.43
CA SER A 458 -6.19 0.97 -11.17
C SER A 458 -5.22 1.64 -12.14
N ARG A 459 -5.42 2.91 -12.50
CA ARG A 459 -4.49 3.68 -13.35
C ARG A 459 -3.42 4.41 -12.56
N LYS A 460 -3.56 4.48 -11.23
CA LYS A 460 -2.68 5.23 -10.33
C LYS A 460 -1.75 4.31 -9.53
N LYS A 461 -1.32 3.19 -10.14
CA LYS A 461 -0.60 2.10 -9.44
C LYS A 461 0.64 2.58 -8.69
N ARG A 462 1.42 3.51 -9.23
CA ARG A 462 2.62 4.04 -8.55
C ARG A 462 2.36 4.82 -7.27
N LEU A 463 1.12 5.25 -7.04
CA LEU A 463 0.68 5.92 -5.81
C LEU A 463 0.13 4.92 -4.76
N ILE A 464 -0.07 3.66 -5.16
CA ILE A 464 -0.61 2.59 -4.32
C ILE A 464 0.56 1.95 -3.56
N PRO A 465 0.49 1.82 -2.23
CA PRO A 465 1.55 1.19 -1.45
C PRO A 465 1.57 -0.33 -1.59
N TYR A 466 2.76 -0.93 -1.38
CA TYR A 466 3.00 -2.38 -1.37
C TYR A 466 2.45 -3.07 -2.63
N LEU A 467 2.72 -2.55 -3.83
CA LEU A 467 2.12 -3.04 -5.08
C LEU A 467 2.24 -4.55 -5.26
N PHE A 468 3.37 -5.11 -4.82
CA PHE A 468 3.61 -6.55 -4.90
C PHE A 468 2.55 -7.38 -4.15
N CYS A 469 2.03 -6.89 -3.01
CA CYS A 469 1.09 -7.66 -2.21
C CYS A 469 -0.24 -7.83 -2.96
N TRP A 470 -0.67 -6.80 -3.70
CA TRP A 470 -1.89 -6.88 -4.51
C TRP A 470 -1.74 -7.89 -5.64
N SER A 471 -0.61 -7.88 -6.36
CA SER A 471 -0.32 -8.88 -7.40
C SER A 471 -0.32 -10.31 -6.86
N GLN A 472 0.28 -10.54 -5.69
CA GLN A 472 0.28 -11.87 -5.05
C GLN A 472 -1.12 -12.31 -4.57
N ASN A 473 -1.88 -11.39 -3.96
CA ASN A 473 -3.23 -11.68 -3.51
C ASN A 473 -4.17 -11.97 -4.68
N PHE A 474 -4.07 -11.20 -5.77
CA PHE A 474 -4.83 -11.47 -6.99
C PHE A 474 -4.44 -12.78 -7.64
N LEU A 475 -3.14 -13.13 -7.72
CA LEU A 475 -2.73 -14.47 -8.12
C LEU A 475 -3.43 -15.53 -7.25
N GLY A 476 -3.43 -15.36 -5.93
CA GLY A 476 -4.03 -16.34 -5.04
C GLY A 476 -5.53 -16.51 -5.23
N ILE A 477 -6.24 -15.40 -5.38
CA ILE A 477 -7.68 -15.39 -5.68
C ILE A 477 -7.97 -16.06 -7.01
N LEU A 478 -7.22 -15.74 -8.06
CA LEU A 478 -7.39 -16.34 -9.39
C LEU A 478 -7.19 -17.85 -9.36
N LEU A 479 -6.17 -18.34 -8.63
CA LEU A 479 -5.97 -19.78 -8.44
C LEU A 479 -7.14 -20.45 -7.71
N ILE A 480 -7.67 -19.84 -6.65
CA ILE A 480 -8.85 -20.35 -5.94
C ILE A 480 -10.08 -20.38 -6.86
N ILE A 481 -10.33 -19.30 -7.59
CA ILE A 481 -11.44 -19.20 -8.55
C ILE A 481 -11.32 -20.28 -9.62
N HIS A 482 -10.13 -20.50 -10.17
CA HIS A 482 -9.89 -21.57 -11.13
C HIS A 482 -10.18 -22.95 -10.53
N LEU A 483 -9.76 -23.21 -9.29
CA LEU A 483 -10.07 -24.47 -8.60
C LEU A 483 -11.58 -24.71 -8.42
N THR A 484 -12.41 -23.68 -8.31
CA THR A 484 -13.88 -23.85 -8.24
C THR A 484 -14.47 -24.51 -9.49
N ARG A 485 -13.75 -24.53 -10.62
CA ARG A 485 -14.18 -25.20 -11.86
C ARG A 485 -13.86 -26.69 -11.86
N HIS A 486 -12.80 -27.11 -11.16
CA HIS A 486 -12.23 -28.46 -11.26
C HIS A 486 -12.37 -29.29 -9.99
N ASN A 487 -12.34 -28.67 -8.80
CA ASN A 487 -12.49 -29.36 -7.53
C ASN A 487 -13.99 -29.59 -7.23
N PRO A 488 -14.46 -30.84 -7.03
CA PRO A 488 -15.88 -31.13 -6.82
C PRO A 488 -16.49 -30.40 -5.63
N MET A 489 -15.81 -30.38 -4.47
CA MET A 489 -16.31 -29.73 -3.26
C MET A 489 -16.50 -28.21 -3.47
N LEU A 490 -15.47 -27.53 -4.00
CA LEU A 490 -15.56 -26.09 -4.27
C LEU A 490 -16.60 -25.75 -5.35
N ARG A 491 -16.73 -26.60 -6.38
CA ARG A 491 -17.73 -26.44 -7.44
C ARG A 491 -19.15 -26.56 -6.88
N ASP A 492 -19.39 -27.56 -6.04
CA ASP A 492 -20.71 -27.82 -5.47
C ASP A 492 -21.09 -26.68 -4.50
N ILE A 493 -20.14 -26.20 -3.67
CA ILE A 493 -20.36 -25.03 -2.81
C ILE A 493 -20.64 -23.76 -3.63
N ARG A 494 -19.86 -23.50 -4.69
CA ARG A 494 -20.08 -22.35 -5.59
C ARG A 494 -21.51 -22.36 -6.16
N THR A 495 -21.94 -23.50 -6.68
CA THR A 495 -23.26 -23.62 -7.34
C THR A 495 -24.43 -23.54 -6.36
N GLN A 496 -24.28 -24.09 -5.15
CA GLN A 496 -25.37 -24.17 -4.18
C GLN A 496 -25.46 -22.96 -3.25
N LEU A 497 -24.32 -22.36 -2.88
CA LEU A 497 -24.26 -21.38 -1.80
C LEU A 497 -23.88 -19.97 -2.28
N CYS A 498 -23.02 -19.77 -3.29
CA CYS A 498 -22.56 -18.42 -3.63
C CYS A 498 -23.66 -17.50 -4.20
N GLY A 499 -24.68 -18.06 -4.85
CA GLY A 499 -25.85 -17.36 -5.35
C GLY A 499 -25.64 -16.65 -6.71
N PRO A 500 -26.72 -16.14 -7.34
CA PRO A 500 -26.69 -15.64 -8.71
C PRO A 500 -25.87 -14.36 -8.89
N ARG A 501 -25.68 -13.58 -7.83
CA ARG A 501 -24.84 -12.38 -7.88
C ARG A 501 -23.37 -12.72 -8.11
N PHE A 502 -22.85 -13.73 -7.41
CA PHE A 502 -21.48 -14.20 -7.58
C PHE A 502 -21.18 -14.55 -9.04
N GLU A 503 -22.08 -15.30 -9.69
CA GLU A 503 -21.92 -15.69 -11.09
C GLU A 503 -21.95 -14.51 -12.08
N ARG A 504 -22.65 -13.42 -11.75
CA ARG A 504 -22.63 -12.20 -12.57
C ARG A 504 -21.32 -11.42 -12.45
N GLU A 505 -20.66 -11.49 -11.30
CA GLU A 505 -19.51 -10.64 -10.95
C GLU A 505 -18.16 -11.33 -11.13
N ILE A 506 -18.13 -12.67 -11.19
CA ILE A 506 -16.89 -13.45 -11.18
C ILE A 506 -16.01 -13.21 -12.42
N GLU A 507 -16.57 -13.28 -13.64
CA GLU A 507 -15.77 -13.15 -14.87
C GLU A 507 -15.20 -11.73 -15.00
N GLN A 508 -15.96 -10.71 -14.60
CA GLN A 508 -15.46 -9.34 -14.57
C GLN A 508 -14.33 -9.16 -13.55
N SER A 509 -14.47 -9.75 -12.36
CA SER A 509 -13.41 -9.70 -11.33
C SER A 509 -12.13 -10.40 -11.81
N ILE A 510 -12.25 -11.55 -12.49
CA ILE A 510 -11.12 -12.24 -13.12
C ILE A 510 -10.43 -11.32 -14.13
N ALA A 511 -11.20 -10.71 -15.04
CA ALA A 511 -10.64 -9.85 -16.09
C ALA A 511 -9.89 -8.65 -15.51
N LEU A 512 -10.44 -7.98 -14.50
CA LEU A 512 -9.82 -6.83 -13.83
C LEU A 512 -8.55 -7.21 -13.07
N MET A 513 -8.52 -8.36 -12.39
CA MET A 513 -7.33 -8.85 -11.69
C MET A 513 -6.21 -9.28 -12.66
N LEU A 514 -6.57 -9.91 -13.77
CA LEU A 514 -5.62 -10.25 -14.83
C LEU A 514 -5.04 -8.99 -15.48
N ASP A 515 -5.87 -7.97 -15.75
CA ASP A 515 -5.40 -6.69 -16.26
C ASP A 515 -4.41 -6.01 -15.31
N TRP A 516 -4.71 -5.99 -14.01
CA TRP A 516 -3.82 -5.44 -13.00
C TRP A 516 -2.41 -6.03 -13.07
N ILE A 517 -2.33 -7.38 -13.07
CA ILE A 517 -1.05 -8.09 -13.13
C ILE A 517 -0.36 -7.86 -14.49
N ARG A 518 -1.14 -7.86 -15.58
CA ARG A 518 -0.64 -7.60 -16.94
C ARG A 518 0.04 -6.25 -17.07
N ASP A 519 -0.58 -5.18 -16.57
CA ASP A 519 -0.04 -3.83 -16.66
C ASP A 519 1.26 -3.69 -15.84
N LEU A 520 1.36 -4.38 -14.71
CA LEU A 520 2.56 -4.34 -13.86
C LEU A 520 3.70 -5.23 -14.37
N LYS A 521 3.43 -6.32 -15.12
CA LYS A 521 4.41 -7.38 -15.44
C LYS A 521 5.73 -6.88 -16.02
N ARG A 522 5.74 -5.75 -16.72
CA ARG A 522 6.96 -5.18 -17.33
C ARG A 522 7.85 -4.42 -16.36
N SER A 523 7.28 -3.94 -15.26
CA SER A 523 7.95 -3.06 -14.30
C SER A 523 8.18 -3.72 -12.94
N ASP A 524 7.33 -4.68 -12.58
CA ASP A 524 7.38 -5.42 -11.32
C ASP A 524 7.72 -6.91 -11.58
N PRO A 525 8.85 -7.42 -11.09
CA PRO A 525 9.20 -8.84 -11.23
C PRO A 525 8.23 -9.80 -10.54
N ILE A 526 7.59 -9.40 -9.44
CA ILE A 526 6.60 -10.22 -8.76
C ILE A 526 5.36 -10.32 -9.63
N ALA A 527 4.91 -9.22 -10.23
CA ALA A 527 3.84 -9.25 -11.23
C ALA A 527 4.21 -10.11 -12.45
N MET A 528 5.46 -10.04 -12.94
CA MET A 528 5.94 -10.93 -14.01
C MET A 528 5.87 -12.40 -13.62
N TRP A 529 6.31 -12.74 -12.41
CA TRP A 529 6.24 -14.09 -11.88
C TRP A 529 4.78 -14.57 -11.74
N CYS A 530 3.88 -13.72 -11.21
CA CYS A 530 2.45 -14.01 -11.16
C CYS A 530 1.86 -14.23 -12.57
N TRP A 531 2.23 -13.39 -13.54
CA TRP A 531 1.78 -13.50 -14.93
C TRP A 531 2.18 -14.83 -15.55
N ASN A 532 3.44 -15.25 -15.37
CA ASN A 532 3.95 -16.52 -15.91
C ASN A 532 3.16 -17.71 -15.37
N ILE A 533 2.77 -17.71 -14.09
CA ILE A 533 1.93 -18.78 -13.53
C ILE A 533 0.52 -18.74 -14.13
N LEU A 534 -0.09 -17.56 -14.23
CA LEU A 534 -1.46 -17.41 -14.70
C LEU A 534 -1.61 -17.71 -16.19
N GLN A 535 -0.58 -17.46 -16.98
CA GLN A 535 -0.60 -17.63 -18.43
C GLN A 535 -0.99 -19.06 -18.83
N SER A 536 -0.44 -20.08 -18.15
CA SER A 536 -0.76 -21.48 -18.44
C SER A 536 -2.16 -21.88 -17.95
N ILE A 537 -2.58 -21.35 -16.80
CA ILE A 537 -3.83 -21.70 -16.12
C ILE A 537 -5.05 -21.08 -16.82
N TYR A 538 -4.90 -19.85 -17.33
CA TYR A 538 -5.96 -19.11 -18.02
C TYR A 538 -5.81 -19.11 -19.55
N HIS A 539 -4.84 -19.84 -20.09
CA HIS A 539 -4.57 -19.94 -21.53
C HIS A 539 -4.44 -18.57 -22.21
N MET A 540 -3.68 -17.68 -21.60
CA MET A 540 -3.48 -16.30 -22.09
C MET A 540 -2.33 -16.23 -23.11
N ASP A 541 -2.42 -15.26 -24.02
CA ASP A 541 -1.34 -14.96 -24.96
C ASP A 541 -0.06 -14.48 -24.22
N PRO A 542 1.14 -14.73 -24.77
CA PRO A 542 2.44 -14.32 -24.19
C PRO A 542 2.55 -12.84 -23.77
#